data_AF-A0A1F9PI51-F1
#
_entry.id   AF-A0A1F9PI51-F1
#
_cell.length_a   1.000
_cell.length_b   1.000
_cell.length_c   1.000
_cell.angle_alpha   90.00
_cell.angle_beta   90.00
_cell.angle_gamma   90.00
#
_symmetry.space_group_name_H-M   'P 1'
#
loop_
_entity.id
_entity.type
_entity.pdbx_description
1 polymer ?
#
loop_
_entity_poly.entity_id
_entity_poly.type
_entity_poly.pdbx_seq_one_letter_code
_entity_poly.pdbx_strand_id
1 'polypeptide(L)'
;MSKIIPYSTLLRQQHVSFLRHKHREYQEREDYLTGLRRVLFQVEGQMRQAEIQQLEVFREMAGHFKVTLKLPDLGDRVGLQEVFMGNPFLNALKEFFASRLTADECCEKILALQEESPAP
;
A
#
# COMPACT_ATOMS: atom_id res chain seq x y z
N MET A 1 64.02 25.51 -15.21
CA MET A 1 63.30 26.56 -14.47
C MET A 1 61.87 26.10 -14.24
N SER A 2 61.46 25.84 -13.00
CA SER A 2 60.07 25.47 -12.70
C SER A 2 59.18 26.70 -12.92
N LYS A 3 58.10 26.54 -13.70
CA LYS A 3 57.08 27.57 -13.82
C LYS A 3 56.34 27.64 -12.48
N ILE A 4 56.58 28.69 -11.70
CA ILE A 4 55.89 28.93 -10.43
C ILE A 4 54.42 29.22 -10.76
N ILE A 5 53.54 28.30 -10.39
CA ILE A 5 52.09 28.46 -10.58
C ILE A 5 51.57 29.42 -9.50
N PRO A 6 50.85 30.50 -9.87
CA PRO A 6 50.26 31.39 -8.89
C PRO A 6 49.27 30.65 -7.98
N TYR A 7 49.32 30.91 -6.67
CA TYR A 7 48.44 30.28 -5.69
C TYR A 7 46.95 30.44 -6.03
N SER A 8 46.55 31.58 -6.58
CA SER A 8 45.18 31.83 -7.04
C SER A 8 44.72 30.86 -8.14
N THR A 9 45.64 30.43 -9.02
CA THR A 9 45.37 29.43 -10.05
C THR A 9 45.20 28.05 -9.46
N LEU A 10 46.05 27.67 -8.49
CA LEU A 10 45.94 26.39 -7.77
C LEU A 10 44.64 26.32 -6.96
N LEU A 11 44.31 27.38 -6.22
CA LEU A 11 43.08 27.47 -5.42
C LEU A 11 41.83 27.37 -6.31
N ARG A 12 41.82 28.05 -7.45
CA ARG A 12 40.72 27.93 -8.43
C ARG A 12 40.59 26.51 -8.97
N GLN A 13 41.70 25.83 -9.28
CA GLN A 13 41.67 24.43 -9.74
C GLN A 13 41.13 23.48 -8.67
N GLN A 14 41.47 23.71 -7.40
CA GLN A 14 40.93 22.96 -6.26
C GLN A 14 39.41 23.16 -6.14
N HIS A 15 38.94 24.41 -6.20
CA HIS A 15 37.50 24.70 -6.14
C HIS A 15 36.74 24.05 -7.30
N VAL A 16 37.25 24.12 -8.54
CA VAL A 16 36.62 23.47 -9.69
C VAL A 16 36.57 21.96 -9.51
N SER A 17 37.65 21.35 -9.01
CA SER A 17 37.70 19.90 -8.76
C SER A 17 36.69 19.48 -7.69
N PHE A 18 36.60 20.24 -6.61
CA PHE A 18 35.62 20.01 -5.54
C PHE A 18 34.17 20.12 -6.05
N LEU A 19 33.86 21.18 -6.82
CA LEU A 19 32.54 21.37 -7.40
C LEU A 19 32.15 20.23 -8.35
N ARG A 20 33.08 19.76 -9.20
CA ARG A 20 32.84 18.61 -10.09
C ARG A 20 32.56 17.34 -9.30
N HIS A 21 33.32 17.09 -8.24
CA HIS A 21 33.11 15.94 -7.38
C HIS A 21 31.74 16.00 -6.69
N LYS A 22 31.35 17.15 -6.12
CA LYS A 22 30.02 17.32 -5.49
C LYS A 22 28.87 17.26 -6.48
N HIS A 23 29.05 17.77 -7.70
CA HIS A 23 28.06 17.63 -8.75
C HIS A 23 27.81 16.15 -9.10
N ARG A 24 28.87 15.35 -9.23
CA ARG A 24 28.76 13.92 -9.48
C ARG A 24 28.08 13.18 -8.32
N GLU A 25 28.50 13.43 -7.07
CA GLU A 25 27.85 12.82 -5.90
C GLU A 25 26.36 13.15 -5.83
N TYR A 26 25.98 14.38 -6.19
CA TYR A 26 24.58 14.80 -6.21
C TYR A 26 23.79 14.02 -7.29
N GLN A 27 24.33 13.90 -8.50
CA GLN A 27 23.69 13.14 -9.58
C GLN A 27 23.50 11.67 -9.20
N GLU A 28 24.53 11.02 -8.65
CA GLU A 28 24.45 9.62 -8.22
C GLU A 28 23.36 9.41 -7.16
N ARG A 29 23.15 10.38 -6.26
CA ARG A 29 22.08 10.35 -5.25
C ARG A 29 20.69 10.57 -5.86
N GLU A 30 20.55 11.51 -6.80
CA GLU A 30 19.29 11.73 -7.53
C GLU A 30 18.87 10.49 -8.33
N ASP A 31 19.82 9.85 -9.01
CA ASP A 31 19.58 8.61 -9.75
C ASP A 31 19.13 7.49 -8.80
N TYR A 32 19.80 7.35 -7.65
CA TYR A 32 19.41 6.38 -6.63
C TYR A 32 18.01 6.63 -6.07
N LEU A 33 17.69 7.88 -5.70
CA LEU A 33 16.35 8.26 -5.26
C LEU A 33 15.28 8.00 -6.32
N THR A 34 15.60 8.25 -7.58
CA THR A 34 14.71 7.96 -8.72
C THR A 34 14.45 6.46 -8.84
N GLY A 35 15.49 5.63 -8.67
CA GLY A 35 15.35 4.18 -8.60
C GLY A 35 14.43 3.74 -7.46
N LEU A 36 14.64 4.25 -6.24
CA LEU A 36 13.80 3.94 -5.09
C LEU A 36 12.33 4.34 -5.31
N ARG A 37 12.06 5.50 -5.91
CA ARG A 37 10.68 5.92 -6.23
C ARG A 37 9.99 4.92 -7.17
N ARG A 38 10.70 4.40 -8.17
CA ARG A 38 10.13 3.38 -9.08
C ARG A 38 9.77 2.10 -8.34
N VAL A 39 10.65 1.65 -7.44
CA VAL A 39 10.38 0.46 -6.61
C VAL A 39 9.18 0.70 -5.70
N LEU A 40 9.08 1.86 -5.05
CA LEU A 40 7.92 2.21 -4.23
C LEU A 40 6.62 2.16 -5.04
N PHE A 41 6.59 2.75 -6.23
CA PHE A 41 5.41 2.68 -7.11
C PHE A 41 5.03 1.24 -7.49
N GLN A 42 6.01 0.37 -7.74
CA GLN A 42 5.75 -1.05 -8.02
C GLN A 42 5.14 -1.76 -6.81
N VAL A 43 5.71 -1.54 -5.62
CA VAL A 43 5.19 -2.11 -4.37
C VAL A 43 3.78 -1.59 -4.08
N GLU A 44 3.53 -0.29 -4.22
CA GLU A 44 2.19 0.30 -4.06
C GLU A 44 1.18 -0.31 -5.03
N GLY A 45 1.57 -0.53 -6.30
CA GLY A 45 0.73 -1.20 -7.29
C GLY A 45 0.41 -2.65 -6.89
N GLN A 46 1.42 -3.41 -6.43
CA GLN A 46 1.23 -4.78 -5.94
C GLN A 46 0.33 -4.84 -4.71
N MET A 47 0.51 -3.93 -3.75
CA MET A 47 -0.34 -3.82 -2.57
C MET A 47 -1.79 -3.53 -2.96
N ARG A 48 -2.01 -2.58 -3.88
CA ARG A 48 -3.36 -2.26 -4.37
C ARG A 48 -4.01 -3.45 -5.07
N GLN A 49 -3.25 -4.22 -5.86
CA GLN A 49 -3.75 -5.43 -6.49
C GLN A 49 -4.16 -6.49 -5.45
N ALA A 50 -3.35 -6.67 -4.41
CA ALA A 50 -3.67 -7.58 -3.31
C ALA A 50 -4.91 -7.14 -2.53
N GLU A 51 -5.08 -5.83 -2.28
CA GLU A 51 -6.29 -5.26 -1.66
C GLU A 51 -7.54 -5.59 -2.49
N ILE A 52 -7.46 -5.46 -3.81
CA ILE A 52 -8.59 -5.79 -4.72
C ILE A 52 -8.93 -7.28 -4.63
N GLN A 53 -7.93 -8.15 -4.75
CA GLN A 53 -8.12 -9.60 -4.67
C GLN A 53 -8.71 -10.02 -3.31
N GLN A 54 -8.28 -9.39 -2.22
CA GLN A 54 -8.84 -9.65 -0.91
C GLN A 54 -10.32 -9.24 -0.84
N LEU A 55 -10.69 -8.11 -1.43
CA LEU A 55 -12.10 -7.67 -1.50
C LEU A 55 -12.96 -8.59 -2.37
N GLU A 56 -12.40 -9.17 -3.42
CA GLU A 56 -13.09 -10.16 -4.26
C GLU A 56 -13.52 -11.38 -3.44
N VAL A 57 -12.66 -11.87 -2.55
CA VAL A 57 -13.01 -12.99 -1.64
C VAL A 57 -14.24 -12.64 -0.79
N PHE A 58 -14.29 -11.44 -0.20
CA PHE A 58 -15.46 -11.02 0.57
C PHE A 58 -16.72 -10.88 -0.29
N ARG A 59 -16.58 -10.42 -1.54
CA ARG A 59 -17.71 -10.32 -2.50
C ARG A 59 -18.23 -11.69 -2.90
N GLU A 60 -17.36 -12.65 -3.18
CA GLU A 60 -17.72 -14.03 -3.50
C GLU A 60 -18.47 -14.68 -2.34
N MET A 61 -17.97 -14.53 -1.12
CA MET A 61 -18.63 -15.04 0.08
C MET A 61 -20.00 -14.38 0.28
N ALA A 62 -20.10 -13.06 0.12
CA ALA A 62 -21.38 -12.37 0.20
C ALA A 62 -22.37 -12.84 -0.87
N GLY A 63 -21.91 -13.08 -2.11
CA GLY A 63 -22.71 -13.66 -3.17
C GLY A 63 -23.21 -15.06 -2.85
N HIS A 64 -22.35 -15.91 -2.28
CA HIS A 64 -22.72 -17.27 -1.86
C HIS A 64 -23.82 -17.26 -0.79
N PHE A 65 -23.66 -16.41 0.23
CA PHE A 65 -24.64 -16.24 1.31
C PHE A 65 -25.82 -15.32 0.92
N LYS A 66 -25.87 -14.79 -0.31
CA LYS A 66 -26.90 -13.83 -0.79
C LYS A 66 -27.02 -12.57 0.08
N VAL A 67 -25.92 -12.13 0.70
CA VAL A 67 -25.85 -10.90 1.51
C VAL A 67 -25.65 -9.71 0.58
N THR A 68 -26.54 -8.72 0.66
CA THR A 68 -26.41 -7.49 -0.13
C THR A 68 -25.36 -6.57 0.52
N LEU A 69 -24.13 -6.58 -0.01
CA LEU A 69 -23.07 -5.65 0.39
C LEU A 69 -22.99 -4.47 -0.58
N LYS A 70 -23.23 -3.26 -0.07
CA LYS A 70 -22.90 -2.02 -0.79
C LYS A 70 -21.46 -1.64 -0.44
N LEU A 71 -20.51 -2.16 -1.23
CA LEU A 71 -19.11 -1.78 -1.09
C LEU A 71 -18.88 -0.44 -1.80
N PRO A 72 -18.28 0.57 -1.12
CA PRO A 72 -17.90 1.82 -1.74
C PRO A 72 -16.79 1.61 -2.78
N ASP A 73 -16.50 2.66 -3.55
CA ASP A 73 -15.46 2.62 -4.56
C ASP A 73 -14.09 2.30 -3.90
N LEU A 74 -13.23 1.60 -4.65
CA LEU A 74 -11.89 1.19 -4.21
C LEU A 74 -10.99 2.39 -3.87
N GLY A 75 -11.32 3.58 -4.41
CA GLY A 75 -10.65 4.83 -4.07
C GLY A 75 -11.06 5.41 -2.71
N ASP A 76 -12.20 5.01 -2.15
CA ASP A 76 -12.71 5.50 -0.87
C ASP A 76 -12.34 4.55 0.28
N ARG A 77 -11.08 4.70 0.72
CA ARG A 77 -10.51 3.88 1.80
C ARG A 77 -11.22 4.07 3.15
N VAL A 78 -11.73 5.27 3.41
CA VAL A 78 -12.45 5.59 4.65
C VAL A 78 -13.80 4.89 4.65
N GLY A 79 -14.56 5.02 3.56
CA GLY A 79 -15.83 4.31 3.41
C GLY A 79 -15.67 2.80 3.48
N LEU A 80 -14.61 2.24 2.88
CA LEU A 80 -14.31 0.81 3.02
C LEU A 80 -14.08 0.43 4.48
N GLN A 81 -13.26 1.18 5.23
CA GLN A 81 -12.98 0.91 6.63
C GLN A 81 -14.26 0.94 7.48
N GLU A 82 -15.13 1.92 7.26
CA GLU A 82 -16.42 2.04 7.96
C GLU A 82 -17.33 0.85 7.70
N VAL A 83 -17.49 0.43 6.44
CA VAL A 83 -18.27 -0.76 6.08
C VAL A 83 -17.70 -2.02 6.73
N PHE A 84 -16.38 -2.14 6.74
CA PHE A 84 -15.67 -3.27 7.33
C PHE A 84 -15.68 -3.29 8.86
N MET A 85 -15.99 -2.18 9.52
CA MET A 85 -16.16 -2.12 10.97
C MET A 85 -17.63 -2.29 11.36
N GLY A 86 -18.55 -1.70 10.59
CA GLY A 86 -19.97 -1.66 10.89
C GLY A 86 -20.76 -2.90 10.44
N ASN A 87 -20.23 -3.71 9.52
CA ASN A 87 -20.96 -4.87 9.02
C ASN A 87 -20.63 -6.15 9.81
N PRO A 88 -21.59 -6.74 10.56
CA PRO A 88 -21.35 -7.91 11.39
C PRO A 88 -20.99 -9.17 10.57
N PHE A 89 -21.48 -9.28 9.32
CA PHE A 89 -21.09 -10.36 8.40
C PHE A 89 -19.61 -10.29 8.03
N LEU A 90 -19.11 -9.09 7.71
CA LEU A 90 -17.69 -8.89 7.39
C LEU A 90 -16.80 -9.13 8.61
N ASN A 91 -17.27 -8.81 9.81
CA ASN A 91 -16.56 -9.09 11.05
C ASN A 91 -16.45 -10.59 11.33
N ALA A 92 -17.54 -11.36 11.15
CA ALA A 92 -17.51 -12.82 11.27
C ALA A 92 -16.53 -13.47 10.27
N LEU A 93 -16.54 -13.00 9.02
CA LEU A 93 -15.58 -13.47 8.00
C LEU A 93 -14.13 -13.08 8.34
N LYS A 94 -13.89 -11.87 8.85
CA LYS A 94 -12.55 -11.48 9.31
C LYS A 94 -12.03 -12.37 10.43
N GLU A 95 -12.89 -12.69 11.41
CA GLU A 95 -12.51 -13.60 12.50
C GLU A 95 -12.18 -15.00 11.97
N PHE A 96 -12.96 -15.50 11.01
CA PHE A 96 -12.68 -16.76 10.32
C PHE A 96 -11.37 -16.73 9.54
N PHE A 97 -11.14 -15.73 8.69
CA PHE A 97 -9.89 -15.60 7.93
C PHE A 97 -8.66 -15.36 8.82
N ALA A 98 -8.86 -14.77 10.01
CA ALA A 98 -7.84 -14.66 11.05
C ALA A 98 -7.64 -15.96 11.86
N SER A 99 -8.29 -17.06 11.49
CA SER A 99 -8.24 -18.37 12.16
C SER A 99 -8.70 -18.34 13.62
N ARG A 100 -9.58 -17.41 13.98
CA ARG A 100 -10.18 -17.30 15.32
C ARG A 100 -11.50 -18.06 15.47
N LEU A 101 -12.10 -18.43 14.34
CA LEU A 101 -13.32 -19.22 14.26
C LEU A 101 -13.09 -20.42 13.36
N THR A 102 -13.78 -21.51 13.66
CA THR A 102 -13.92 -22.64 12.74
C THR A 102 -14.95 -22.33 11.63
N ALA A 103 -14.95 -23.14 10.57
CA ALA A 103 -15.88 -22.96 9.46
C ALA A 103 -17.35 -23.12 9.90
N ASP A 104 -17.62 -24.08 10.79
CA ASP A 104 -18.97 -24.34 11.30
C ASP A 104 -19.48 -23.17 12.16
N GLU A 105 -18.65 -22.67 13.09
CA GLU A 105 -18.97 -21.50 13.92
C GLU A 105 -19.17 -20.22 13.09
N CYS A 106 -18.40 -20.07 12.00
CA CYS A 106 -18.57 -18.94 11.09
C CYS A 106 -19.91 -19.03 10.34
N CYS A 107 -20.27 -20.23 9.87
CA CYS A 107 -21.54 -20.47 9.19
C CYS A 107 -22.73 -20.18 10.12
N GLU A 108 -22.70 -20.68 11.36
CA GLU A 108 -23.73 -20.43 12.36
C GLU A 108 -23.89 -18.93 12.64
N LYS A 109 -22.79 -18.20 12.85
CA LYS A 109 -22.83 -16.74 13.04
C LYS A 109 -23.43 -16.02 11.83
N ILE A 110 -23.07 -16.42 10.62
CA ILE A 110 -23.59 -15.80 9.39
C ILE A 110 -25.08 -16.05 9.22
N LEU A 111 -25.54 -17.29 9.48
CA LEU A 111 -26.96 -17.64 9.39
C LEU A 111 -27.79 -16.92 10.46
N ALA A 112 -27.30 -16.83 11.69
CA ALA A 112 -27.95 -16.08 12.77
C ALA A 112 -28.14 -14.59 12.38
N LEU A 113 -27.15 -13.99 11.72
CA LEU A 113 -27.24 -12.61 11.23
C LEU A 113 -28.26 -12.42 10.10
N GLN A 114 -28.56 -13.47 9.34
CA GLN A 114 -29.61 -13.44 8.32
C GLN A 114 -31.01 -13.58 8.93
N GLU A 115 -31.13 -14.36 10.01
CA GLU A 115 -32.40 -14.50 10.75
C GLU A 115 -32.73 -13.25 11.58
N GLU A 116 -31.71 -12.58 12.14
CA GLU A 116 -31.88 -11.37 12.95
C GLU A 116 -32.10 -10.09 12.13
N SER A 117 -31.92 -10.10 10.82
CA SER A 117 -32.25 -8.97 9.95
C SER A 117 -33.71 -9.08 9.51
N PRO A 118 -34.68 -8.41 10.18
CA PRO A 118 -36.06 -8.47 9.74
C PRO A 118 -36.16 -7.72 8.41
N ALA A 119 -36.88 -8.34 7.46
CA ALA A 119 -37.22 -7.73 6.19
C ALA A 119 -37.87 -6.34 6.37
N PRO A 120 -37.49 -5.33 5.57
CA PRO A 120 -38.45 -4.34 5.11
C PRO A 120 -39.38 -4.90 4.03
#